data_AF-A0A146M2F4-F1
#
_entry.id   AF-A0A146M2F4-F1
#
_cell.length_a   1.000
_cell.length_b   1.000
_cell.length_c   1.000
_cell.angle_alpha   90.00
_cell.angle_beta   90.00
_cell.angle_gamma   90.00
#
_symmetry.space_group_name_H-M   'P 1'
#
loop_
_entity.id
_entity.type
_entity.pdbx_description
1 polymer ?
#
loop_
_entity_poly.entity_id
_entity_poly.type
_entity_poly.pdbx_seq_one_letter_code
_entity_poly.pdbx_strand_id
1 'polypeptide(L)'
;MSQLLWFLFLTAVAACMRYVGPTLGYLLASYTLKQYINADVTPNFGLDDSRWIGAWHLGWIPLAVVEFIMAIAMAFFPRTLPREAIRRQNSQIYSKPKKHTSINDFVKTVKRLLNNRILMFNTFSTTFYMFGLMGYWLFMPKYIETQFRKTASDASVITGTVGLACTAIGIISSGAIVSRLKPRPKYLAFWNLVTEAIDVLGTIMFAFIGCQKDDMHGSVGLDGSWLLNSTCNSQCACSPTIPYTPVCSEDGSQMYFSACHAGCLESGYINGSKVFQNCSCVPGSGVATPGPCPVDCATQFYIFLALLSFMKFLSSTGRAGNTIIQYRSVAPEDKSVSIAFTEISLCAITFIP
;
A
#
# COMPACT_ATOMS: atom_id res chain seq x y z
N MET A 1 -8.29 28.56 -24.72
CA MET A 1 -8.08 28.71 -23.25
C MET A 1 -8.99 27.79 -22.43
N SER A 2 -10.29 27.68 -22.73
CA SER A 2 -11.22 26.70 -22.10
C SER A 2 -10.80 25.23 -22.30
N GLN A 3 -10.31 24.86 -23.49
CA GLN A 3 -9.88 23.48 -23.79
C GLN A 3 -8.70 22.99 -22.92
N LEU A 4 -7.78 23.87 -22.52
CA LEU A 4 -6.63 23.49 -21.69
C LEU A 4 -7.02 23.28 -20.22
N LEU A 5 -8.00 24.05 -19.73
CA LEU A 5 -8.61 23.89 -18.40
C LEU A 5 -9.30 22.52 -18.28
N TRP A 6 -10.14 22.20 -19.26
CA TRP A 6 -10.80 20.89 -19.35
C TRP A 6 -9.80 19.75 -19.46
N PHE A 7 -8.74 19.91 -20.25
CA PHE A 7 -7.70 18.88 -20.38
C PHE A 7 -7.03 18.55 -19.04
N LEU A 8 -6.62 19.55 -18.26
CA LEU A 8 -5.97 19.32 -16.96
C LEU A 8 -6.89 18.66 -15.94
N PHE A 9 -8.15 19.10 -15.88
CA PHE A 9 -9.13 18.49 -15.00
C PHE A 9 -9.44 17.05 -15.42
N LEU A 10 -9.61 16.79 -16.72
CA LEU A 10 -9.82 15.44 -17.26
C LEU A 10 -8.63 14.52 -16.95
N THR A 11 -7.39 15.03 -17.00
CA THR A 11 -6.21 14.24 -16.61
C THR A 11 -6.22 13.89 -15.12
N ALA A 12 -6.69 14.78 -14.24
CA ALA A 12 -6.84 14.50 -12.82
C ALA A 12 -7.95 13.47 -12.55
N VAL A 13 -9.08 13.57 -13.25
CA VAL A 13 -10.17 12.57 -13.19
C VAL A 13 -9.69 11.21 -13.69
N ALA A 14 -8.96 11.17 -14.81
CA ALA A 14 -8.36 9.94 -15.33
C ALA A 14 -7.34 9.32 -14.37
N ALA A 15 -6.51 10.15 -13.72
CA ALA A 15 -5.59 9.68 -12.69
C ALA A 15 -6.35 9.13 -11.47
N CYS A 16 -7.42 9.77 -11.04
CA CYS A 16 -8.29 9.28 -9.96
C CYS A 16 -8.89 7.91 -10.29
N MET A 17 -9.35 7.70 -11.54
CA MET A 17 -9.91 6.41 -11.97
C MET A 17 -8.91 5.25 -11.82
N ARG A 18 -7.60 5.51 -11.91
CA ARG A 18 -6.58 4.47 -11.71
C ARG A 18 -6.52 3.95 -10.26
N TYR A 19 -7.00 4.70 -9.28
CA TYR A 19 -7.00 4.27 -7.86
C TYR A 19 -8.17 3.35 -7.50
N VAL A 20 -9.22 3.33 -8.33
CA VAL A 20 -10.36 2.44 -8.13
C VAL A 20 -9.91 0.97 -8.15
N GLY A 21 -8.99 0.62 -9.06
CA GLY A 21 -8.44 -0.73 -9.15
C GLY A 21 -7.80 -1.23 -7.84
N PRO A 22 -6.77 -0.54 -7.32
CA PRO A 22 -6.18 -0.87 -6.03
C PRO A 22 -7.19 -0.92 -4.87
N THR A 23 -8.13 0.02 -4.79
CA THR A 23 -9.18 -0.01 -3.76
C THR A 23 -10.03 -1.28 -3.84
N LEU A 24 -10.50 -1.65 -5.05
CA LEU A 24 -11.25 -2.89 -5.25
C LEU A 24 -10.41 -4.13 -4.92
N GLY A 25 -9.12 -4.11 -5.25
CA GLY A 25 -8.18 -5.19 -4.91
C GLY A 25 -8.03 -5.38 -3.40
N TYR A 26 -7.84 -4.30 -2.63
CA TYR A 26 -7.77 -4.36 -1.18
C TYR A 26 -9.11 -4.76 -0.52
N LEU A 27 -10.24 -4.33 -1.07
CA LEU A 27 -11.56 -4.74 -0.59
C LEU A 27 -11.81 -6.23 -0.84
N LEU A 28 -11.44 -6.72 -2.03
CA LEU A 28 -11.49 -8.14 -2.35
C LEU A 28 -10.54 -8.94 -1.44
N ALA A 29 -9.32 -8.44 -1.21
CA ALA A 29 -8.37 -9.05 -0.28
C ALA A 29 -8.94 -9.12 1.14
N SER A 30 -9.57 -8.05 1.64
CA SER A 30 -10.26 -8.11 2.93
C SER A 30 -11.35 -9.18 2.97
N TYR A 31 -12.19 -9.24 1.94
CA TYR A 31 -13.27 -10.22 1.87
C TYR A 31 -12.73 -11.66 1.90
N THR A 32 -11.71 -11.95 1.09
CA THR A 32 -11.11 -13.30 1.04
C THR A 32 -10.33 -13.62 2.31
N LEU A 33 -9.71 -12.62 2.95
CA LEU A 33 -9.01 -12.81 4.23
C LEU A 33 -9.96 -13.08 5.40
N LYS A 34 -11.24 -12.66 5.32
CA LYS A 34 -12.28 -13.00 6.30
C LYS A 34 -12.79 -14.44 6.18
N GLN A 35 -12.47 -15.15 5.11
CA GLN A 35 -12.85 -16.55 4.93
C GLN A 35 -11.67 -17.44 5.29
N TYR A 36 -11.93 -18.52 6.03
CA TYR A 36 -10.87 -19.46 6.39
C TYR A 36 -10.40 -20.24 5.14
N ILE A 37 -9.10 -20.54 5.08
CA ILE A 37 -8.47 -21.19 3.92
C ILE A 37 -9.15 -22.51 3.51
N ASN A 38 -9.65 -23.28 4.49
CA ASN A 38 -10.36 -24.54 4.25
C ASN A 38 -11.86 -24.31 4.37
N ALA A 39 -12.59 -24.43 3.25
CA ALA A 39 -14.04 -24.23 3.23
C ALA A 39 -14.81 -25.30 4.04
N ASP A 40 -14.26 -26.52 4.15
CA ASP A 40 -14.92 -27.66 4.80
C ASP A 40 -14.78 -27.67 6.32
N VAL A 41 -13.98 -26.76 6.89
CA VAL A 41 -13.70 -26.71 8.32
C VAL A 41 -14.14 -25.36 8.87
N THR A 42 -15.11 -25.38 9.80
CA THR A 42 -15.44 -24.22 10.63
C THR A 42 -14.50 -24.21 11.84
N PRO A 43 -13.51 -23.31 11.90
CA PRO A 43 -12.60 -23.26 13.02
C PRO A 43 -13.34 -22.80 14.29
N ASN A 44 -13.02 -23.41 15.43
CA ASN A 44 -13.50 -22.96 16.76
C ASN A 44 -12.73 -21.73 17.28
N PHE A 45 -12.11 -20.96 16.39
CA PHE A 45 -11.27 -19.79 16.71
C PHE A 45 -11.58 -18.65 15.74
N GLY A 46 -11.46 -17.42 16.23
CA GLY A 46 -11.83 -16.20 15.51
C GLY A 46 -10.76 -15.69 14.54
N LEU A 47 -11.08 -14.57 13.87
CA LEU A 47 -10.24 -13.86 12.90
C LEU A 47 -8.96 -13.25 13.52
N ASP A 48 -8.97 -13.02 14.83
CA ASP A 48 -7.85 -12.44 15.57
C ASP A 48 -6.79 -13.49 16.00
N ASP A 49 -7.09 -14.78 15.81
CA ASP A 49 -6.17 -15.86 16.20
C ASP A 49 -5.02 -15.98 15.18
N SER A 50 -3.79 -16.13 15.67
CA SER A 50 -2.58 -16.32 14.85
C SER A 50 -2.64 -17.50 13.85
N ARG A 51 -3.51 -18.48 14.11
CA ARG A 51 -3.73 -19.65 13.22
C ARG A 51 -4.68 -19.35 12.07
N TRP A 52 -5.33 -18.18 12.08
CA TRP A 52 -6.22 -17.78 11.02
C TRP A 52 -5.43 -17.46 9.75
N ILE A 53 -5.61 -18.27 8.71
CA ILE A 53 -5.09 -18.00 7.38
C ILE A 53 -6.28 -17.80 6.47
N GLY A 54 -6.36 -16.61 5.89
CA GLY A 54 -7.42 -16.24 4.97
C GLY A 54 -7.32 -16.97 3.63
N ALA A 55 -8.46 -17.19 2.97
CA ALA A 55 -8.57 -17.84 1.66
C ALA A 55 -8.12 -16.93 0.50
N TRP A 56 -6.88 -16.41 0.57
CA TRP A 56 -6.30 -15.42 -0.37
C TRP A 56 -6.42 -15.84 -1.84
N HIS A 57 -6.34 -17.14 -2.12
CA HIS A 57 -6.40 -17.71 -3.47
C HIS A 57 -7.75 -17.50 -4.16
N LEU A 58 -8.84 -17.35 -3.40
CA LEU A 58 -10.18 -17.13 -3.96
C LEU A 58 -10.29 -15.78 -4.70
N GLY A 59 -9.42 -14.82 -4.39
CA GLY A 59 -9.42 -13.50 -5.04
C GLY A 59 -9.00 -13.55 -6.51
N TRP A 60 -8.22 -14.55 -6.94
CA TRP A 60 -7.72 -14.64 -8.31
C TRP A 60 -8.81 -14.93 -9.33
N ILE A 61 -9.83 -15.70 -8.95
CA ILE A 61 -10.92 -16.13 -9.83
C ILE A 61 -11.73 -14.92 -10.36
N PRO A 62 -12.33 -14.07 -9.51
CA PRO A 62 -13.11 -12.93 -9.99
C PRO A 62 -12.24 -11.92 -10.76
N LEU A 63 -10.98 -11.73 -10.37
CA LEU A 63 -10.04 -10.87 -11.11
C LEU A 63 -9.81 -11.41 -12.54
N ALA A 64 -9.51 -12.70 -12.69
CA ALA A 64 -9.29 -13.33 -13.99
C ALA A 64 -10.54 -13.24 -14.89
N VAL A 65 -11.74 -13.41 -14.31
CA VAL A 65 -13.00 -13.27 -15.06
C VAL A 65 -13.20 -11.84 -15.55
N VAL A 66 -12.99 -10.84 -14.69
CA VAL A 66 -13.13 -9.42 -15.07
C VAL A 66 -12.09 -9.04 -16.13
N GLU A 67 -10.83 -9.47 -15.97
CA GLU A 67 -9.77 -9.24 -16.95
C GLU A 67 -10.09 -9.88 -18.31
N PHE A 68 -10.60 -11.12 -18.31
CA PHE A 68 -10.99 -11.81 -19.53
C PHE A 68 -12.14 -11.09 -20.26
N ILE A 69 -13.17 -10.64 -19.53
CA ILE A 69 -14.27 -9.85 -20.09
C ILE A 69 -13.74 -8.55 -20.69
N MET A 70 -12.86 -7.85 -19.98
CA MET A 70 -12.26 -6.60 -20.47
C MET A 70 -11.37 -6.84 -21.70
N ALA A 71 -10.62 -7.94 -21.74
CA ALA A 71 -9.81 -8.31 -22.90
C ALA A 71 -10.68 -8.57 -24.14
N ILE A 72 -11.81 -9.28 -23.98
CA ILE A 72 -12.79 -9.47 -25.05
C ILE A 72 -13.36 -8.13 -25.51
N ALA A 73 -13.78 -7.27 -24.58
CA ALA A 73 -14.32 -5.95 -24.91
C ALA A 73 -13.30 -5.11 -25.70
N MET A 74 -12.02 -5.15 -25.30
CA MET A 74 -10.93 -4.49 -26.02
C MET A 74 -10.66 -5.12 -27.39
N ALA A 75 -10.83 -6.43 -27.57
CA ALA A 75 -10.67 -7.10 -28.85
C ALA A 75 -11.69 -6.62 -29.90
N PHE A 76 -12.88 -6.19 -29.48
CA PHE A 76 -13.89 -5.60 -30.37
C PHE A 76 -13.61 -4.13 -30.74
N PHE A 77 -12.65 -3.45 -30.09
CA PHE A 77 -12.32 -2.07 -30.48
C PHE A 77 -11.63 -2.04 -31.85
N PRO A 78 -12.08 -1.17 -32.77
CA PRO A 78 -11.46 -1.05 -34.08
C PRO A 78 -10.02 -0.54 -33.94
N ARG A 79 -9.10 -1.07 -34.76
CA ARG A 79 -7.68 -0.69 -34.77
C ARG A 79 -7.45 0.82 -34.94
N THR A 80 -8.39 1.52 -35.55
CA THR A 80 -8.38 2.98 -35.68
C THR A 80 -9.75 3.55 -35.35
N LEU A 81 -9.80 4.52 -34.44
CA LEU A 81 -11.04 5.25 -34.15
C LEU A 81 -11.48 6.04 -35.39
N PRO A 82 -12.79 6.06 -35.74
CA PRO A 82 -13.29 6.78 -36.92
C PRO A 82 -12.90 8.26 -36.93
N ARG A 83 -12.88 8.89 -35.76
CA ARG A 83 -12.50 10.29 -35.60
C ARG A 83 -11.04 10.55 -35.97
N GLU A 84 -10.14 9.63 -35.62
CA GLU A 84 -8.73 9.67 -36.02
C GLU A 84 -8.56 9.34 -37.51
N ALA A 85 -9.37 8.42 -38.06
CA ALA A 85 -9.37 8.13 -39.50
C ALA A 85 -9.77 9.38 -40.32
N ILE A 86 -10.83 10.09 -39.92
CA ILE A 86 -11.27 11.35 -40.54
C ILE A 86 -10.21 12.45 -40.37
N ARG A 87 -9.61 12.58 -39.18
CA ARG A 87 -8.53 13.55 -38.93
C ARG A 87 -7.32 13.28 -39.81
N ARG A 88 -6.95 12.00 -39.97
CA ARG A 88 -5.87 11.55 -40.85
C ARG A 88 -6.18 11.89 -42.31
N GLN A 89 -7.41 11.64 -42.76
CA GLN A 89 -7.86 11.96 -44.11
C GLN A 89 -7.82 13.47 -44.37
N ASN A 90 -8.28 14.29 -43.42
CA ASN A 90 -8.22 15.75 -43.51
C ASN A 90 -6.78 16.29 -43.43
N SER A 91 -5.89 15.66 -42.66
CA SER A 91 -4.47 16.05 -42.55
C SER A 91 -3.65 15.69 -43.79
N GLN A 92 -4.04 14.67 -44.56
CA GLN A 92 -3.38 14.33 -45.83
C GLN A 92 -3.57 15.42 -46.89
N ILE A 93 -4.59 16.28 -46.74
CA ILE A 93 -4.87 17.43 -47.63
C ILE A 93 -3.85 18.57 -47.40
N TYR A 94 -3.19 18.64 -46.23
CA TYR A 94 -2.20 19.67 -45.87
C TYR A 94 -0.87 19.05 -45.38
N SER A 95 -0.06 18.56 -46.31
CA SER A 95 1.42 18.37 -46.25
C SER A 95 2.09 17.15 -45.59
N LYS A 96 3.20 16.81 -46.28
CA LYS A 96 4.35 15.90 -46.09
C LYS A 96 4.16 14.36 -46.21
N PRO A 97 4.98 13.70 -47.05
CA PRO A 97 4.95 12.24 -47.21
C PRO A 97 5.24 11.56 -45.87
N LYS A 98 4.49 10.49 -45.58
CA LYS A 98 4.66 9.66 -44.39
C LYS A 98 6.12 9.23 -44.28
N LYS A 99 6.85 9.79 -43.31
CA LYS A 99 8.09 9.19 -42.86
C LYS A 99 7.67 7.92 -42.11
N HIS A 100 8.07 6.74 -42.59
CA HIS A 100 7.94 5.51 -41.80
C HIS A 100 8.57 5.78 -40.44
N THR A 101 7.78 5.71 -39.36
CA THR A 101 8.29 5.81 -37.99
C THR A 101 9.22 4.63 -37.78
N SER A 102 10.51 4.89 -37.93
CA SER A 102 11.58 3.91 -37.80
C SER A 102 11.99 3.81 -36.33
N ILE A 103 12.53 2.66 -35.92
CA ILE A 103 13.23 2.51 -34.63
C ILE A 103 14.26 3.63 -34.45
N ASN A 104 14.89 4.08 -35.53
CA ASN A 104 15.83 5.20 -35.50
C ASN A 104 15.19 6.53 -35.07
N ASP A 105 13.94 6.78 -35.45
CA ASP A 105 13.21 7.96 -35.02
C ASP A 105 12.79 7.83 -33.54
N PHE A 106 12.43 6.63 -33.07
CA PHE A 106 12.19 6.37 -31.65
C PHE A 106 13.45 6.60 -30.80
N VAL A 107 14.60 6.05 -31.21
CA VAL A 107 15.88 6.25 -30.51
C VAL A 107 16.26 7.74 -30.47
N LYS A 108 16.00 8.49 -31.55
CA LYS A 108 16.19 9.95 -31.55
C LYS A 108 15.28 10.65 -30.53
N THR A 109 14.00 10.27 -30.46
CA THR A 109 13.08 10.79 -29.44
C THR A 109 13.57 10.47 -28.03
N VAL A 110 13.94 9.23 -27.74
CA VAL A 110 14.48 8.84 -26.43
C VAL A 110 15.74 9.64 -26.09
N LYS A 111 16.67 9.81 -27.03
CA LYS A 111 17.87 10.64 -26.83
C LYS A 111 17.53 12.11 -26.56
N ARG A 112 16.51 12.66 -27.22
CA ARG A 112 15.99 14.01 -26.95
C ARG A 112 15.41 14.13 -25.54
N LEU A 113 14.65 13.13 -25.10
CA LEU A 113 14.10 13.07 -23.74
C LEU A 113 15.20 12.98 -22.68
N LEU A 114 16.20 12.12 -22.88
CA LEU A 114 17.35 11.97 -21.98
C LEU A 114 18.18 13.26 -21.84
N ASN A 115 18.29 14.05 -22.91
CA ASN A 115 18.99 15.34 -22.87
C ASN A 115 18.16 16.48 -22.24
N ASN A 116 16.86 16.27 -22.02
CA ASN A 116 16.00 17.25 -21.39
C ASN A 116 16.17 17.23 -19.87
N ARG A 117 17.04 18.13 -19.38
CA ARG A 117 17.37 18.23 -17.95
C ARG A 117 16.14 18.36 -17.06
N ILE A 118 15.13 19.14 -17.47
CA ILE A 118 13.92 19.36 -16.65
C ILE A 118 13.14 18.05 -16.49
N LEU A 119 12.97 17.30 -17.60
CA LEU A 119 12.30 16.01 -17.57
C LEU A 119 13.07 15.00 -16.73
N MET A 120 14.39 14.93 -16.88
CA MET A 120 15.23 13.99 -16.16
C MET A 120 15.21 14.25 -14.65
N PHE A 121 15.42 15.49 -14.21
CA PHE A 121 15.35 15.83 -12.78
C PHE A 121 13.97 15.54 -12.17
N ASN A 122 12.89 15.90 -12.88
CA ASN A 122 11.53 15.62 -12.41
C ASN A 122 11.26 14.11 -12.32
N THR A 123 11.73 13.34 -13.30
CA THR A 123 11.58 11.88 -13.36
C THR A 123 12.39 11.21 -12.24
N PHE A 124 13.66 11.58 -12.06
CA PHE A 124 14.49 11.05 -10.99
C PHE A 124 13.95 11.40 -9.61
N SER A 125 13.55 12.66 -9.38
CA SER A 125 12.93 13.08 -8.10
C SER A 125 11.74 12.20 -7.76
N THR A 126 10.79 12.04 -8.70
CA THR A 126 9.60 11.21 -8.50
C THR A 126 9.97 9.75 -8.25
N THR A 127 10.97 9.23 -8.98
CA THR A 127 11.39 7.83 -8.88
C THR A 127 12.06 7.53 -7.54
N PHE A 128 13.00 8.37 -7.09
CA PHE A 128 13.67 8.18 -5.79
C PHE A 128 12.71 8.37 -4.61
N TYR A 129 11.78 9.33 -4.71
CA TYR A 129 10.72 9.49 -3.72
C TYR A 129 9.85 8.23 -3.62
N MET A 130 9.41 7.68 -4.76
CA MET A 130 8.62 6.45 -4.78
C MET A 130 9.41 5.24 -4.27
N PHE A 131 10.69 5.12 -4.64
CA PHE A 131 11.59 4.08 -4.13
C PHE A 131 11.64 4.08 -2.60
N GLY A 132 11.83 5.24 -1.97
CA GLY A 132 11.85 5.36 -0.51
C GLY A 132 10.52 5.01 0.17
N LEU A 133 9.39 5.22 -0.51
CA LEU A 133 8.06 4.96 0.05
C LEU A 133 7.49 3.58 -0.27
N MET A 134 8.02 2.90 -1.30
CA MET A 134 7.41 1.66 -1.79
C MET A 134 7.43 0.55 -0.75
N GLY A 135 8.55 0.41 -0.02
CA GLY A 135 8.65 -0.56 1.06
C GLY A 135 7.57 -0.34 2.13
N TYR A 136 7.42 0.90 2.60
CA TYR A 136 6.35 1.25 3.52
C TYR A 136 4.96 0.94 2.93
N TRP A 137 4.72 1.30 1.67
CA TRP A 137 3.40 1.12 1.04
C TRP A 137 3.02 -0.36 0.90
N LEU A 138 3.96 -1.22 0.51
CA LEU A 138 3.76 -2.67 0.40
C LEU A 138 3.51 -3.32 1.75
N PHE A 139 4.27 -2.92 2.78
CA PHE A 139 4.15 -3.48 4.12
C PHE A 139 3.11 -2.76 4.99
N MET A 140 2.40 -1.75 4.47
CA MET A 140 1.44 -0.95 5.24
C MET A 140 0.32 -1.78 5.90
N PRO A 141 -0.33 -2.76 5.24
CA PRO A 141 -1.31 -3.62 5.90
C PRO A 141 -0.66 -4.38 7.07
N LYS A 142 0.54 -4.92 6.85
CA LYS A 142 1.26 -5.67 7.89
C LYS A 142 1.72 -4.79 9.05
N TYR A 143 2.11 -3.56 8.75
CA TYR A 143 2.38 -2.53 9.74
C TYR A 143 1.15 -2.29 10.62
N ILE A 144 -0.04 -2.14 10.03
CA ILE A 144 -1.29 -1.97 10.79
C ILE A 144 -1.62 -3.21 11.64
N GLU A 145 -1.44 -4.41 11.11
CA GLU A 145 -1.65 -5.66 11.86
C GLU A 145 -0.74 -5.74 13.09
N THR A 146 0.55 -5.49 12.91
CA THR A 146 1.56 -5.67 13.96
C THR A 146 1.55 -4.53 14.98
N GLN A 147 1.48 -3.28 14.54
CA GLN A 147 1.56 -2.12 15.42
C GLN A 147 0.23 -1.80 16.12
N PHE A 148 -0.90 -2.09 15.46
CA PHE A 148 -2.23 -1.80 16.00
C PHE A 148 -3.06 -3.03 16.39
N ARG A 149 -2.47 -4.23 16.32
CA ARG A 149 -3.11 -5.52 16.63
C ARG A 149 -4.46 -5.68 15.91
N LYS A 150 -4.52 -5.24 14.65
CA LYS A 150 -5.70 -5.39 13.79
C LYS A 150 -5.62 -6.69 12.99
N THR A 151 -6.77 -7.23 12.62
CA THR A 151 -6.83 -8.38 11.70
C THR A 151 -6.27 -8.00 10.33
N ALA A 152 -5.74 -8.99 9.61
CA ALA A 152 -5.25 -8.81 8.23
C ALA A 152 -6.35 -8.26 7.30
N SER A 153 -7.60 -8.66 7.53
CA SER A 153 -8.76 -8.13 6.80
C SER A 153 -8.94 -6.64 7.07
N ASP A 154 -9.02 -6.22 8.33
CA ASP A 154 -9.31 -4.82 8.66
C ASP A 154 -8.19 -3.92 8.17
N ALA A 155 -6.93 -4.33 8.38
CA ALA A 155 -5.75 -3.63 7.88
C ALA A 155 -5.79 -3.43 6.36
N SER A 156 -6.25 -4.44 5.61
CA SER A 156 -6.45 -4.36 4.16
C SER A 156 -7.54 -3.37 3.79
N VAL A 157 -8.71 -3.40 4.45
CA VAL A 157 -9.80 -2.42 4.21
C VAL A 157 -9.30 -1.01 4.44
N ILE A 158 -8.65 -0.75 5.58
CA ILE A 158 -8.18 0.58 5.97
C ILE A 158 -7.20 1.13 4.94
N THR A 159 -6.21 0.31 4.55
CA THR A 159 -5.21 0.69 3.55
C THR A 159 -5.86 0.97 2.19
N GLY A 160 -6.79 0.12 1.76
CA GLY A 160 -7.47 0.22 0.48
C GLY A 160 -8.54 1.30 0.38
N THR A 161 -9.14 1.70 1.50
CA THR A 161 -10.24 2.66 1.51
C THR A 161 -9.78 4.03 1.99
N VAL A 162 -9.42 4.17 3.26
CA VAL A 162 -9.09 5.46 3.88
C VAL A 162 -7.93 6.13 3.15
N GLY A 163 -6.81 5.44 2.99
CA GLY A 163 -5.63 6.00 2.33
C GLY A 163 -5.87 6.37 0.86
N LEU A 164 -6.56 5.53 0.11
CA LEU A 164 -6.80 5.73 -1.32
C LEU A 164 -7.90 6.77 -1.59
N ALA A 165 -8.94 6.83 -0.75
CA ALA A 165 -9.98 7.86 -0.83
C ALA A 165 -9.39 9.26 -0.60
N CYS A 166 -8.56 9.43 0.43
CA CYS A 166 -7.87 10.71 0.67
C CYS A 166 -6.95 11.09 -0.49
N THR A 167 -6.25 10.11 -1.08
CA THR A 167 -5.42 10.31 -2.28
C THR A 167 -6.27 10.77 -3.48
N ALA A 168 -7.43 10.15 -3.71
CA ALA A 168 -8.35 10.52 -4.78
C ALA A 168 -8.86 11.96 -4.62
N ILE A 169 -9.26 12.33 -3.39
CA ILE A 169 -9.73 13.68 -3.07
C ILE A 169 -8.62 14.72 -3.31
N GLY A 170 -7.37 14.43 -2.93
CA GLY A 170 -6.25 15.35 -3.14
C GLY A 170 -5.82 15.50 -4.61
N ILE A 171 -5.95 14.45 -5.44
CA ILE A 171 -5.72 14.56 -6.89
C ILE A 171 -6.79 15.43 -7.55
N ILE A 172 -8.07 15.23 -7.21
CA ILE A 172 -9.16 16.01 -7.78
C ILE A 172 -9.06 17.47 -7.34
N SER A 173 -8.82 17.72 -6.05
CA SER A 173 -8.71 19.08 -5.50
C SER A 173 -7.53 19.83 -6.09
N SER A 174 -6.35 19.20 -6.17
CA SER A 174 -5.16 19.80 -6.80
C SER A 174 -5.36 20.03 -8.29
N GLY A 175 -5.96 19.09 -9.02
CA GLY A 175 -6.33 19.26 -10.43
C GLY A 175 -7.24 20.46 -10.65
N ALA A 176 -8.26 20.62 -9.80
CA ALA A 176 -9.17 21.77 -9.85
C ALA A 176 -8.43 23.09 -9.56
N ILE A 177 -7.64 23.16 -8.49
CA ILE A 177 -6.88 24.35 -8.08
C ILE A 177 -5.89 24.76 -9.18
N VAL A 178 -5.08 23.81 -9.66
CA VAL A 178 -4.04 24.08 -10.67
C VAL A 178 -4.65 24.47 -12.01
N SER A 179 -5.80 23.88 -12.38
CA SER A 179 -6.51 24.25 -13.61
C SER A 179 -6.98 25.71 -13.57
N ARG A 180 -7.45 26.20 -12.41
CA ARG A 180 -7.94 27.58 -12.23
C ARG A 180 -6.81 28.59 -12.04
N LEU A 181 -5.89 28.34 -11.12
CA LEU A 181 -4.84 29.29 -10.73
C LEU A 181 -3.66 29.33 -11.73
N LYS A 182 -3.47 28.27 -12.53
CA LYS A 182 -2.39 28.14 -13.52
C LYS A 182 -1.02 28.59 -12.98
N PRO A 183 -0.55 28.03 -11.85
CA PRO A 183 0.72 28.39 -11.27
C PRO A 183 1.89 28.20 -12.24
N ARG A 184 2.93 29.02 -12.05
CA ARG A 184 4.20 28.86 -12.76
C ARG A 184 4.86 27.53 -12.36
N PRO A 185 5.61 26.86 -13.26
CA PRO A 185 6.27 25.58 -12.96
C PRO A 185 7.15 25.60 -11.71
N LYS A 186 7.79 26.73 -11.39
CA LYS A 186 8.63 26.88 -10.19
C LYS A 186 7.83 26.68 -8.89
N TYR A 187 6.62 27.21 -8.80
CA TYR A 187 5.77 27.04 -7.62
C TYR A 187 5.23 25.61 -7.51
N LEU A 188 4.94 24.96 -8.64
CA LEU A 188 4.55 23.55 -8.66
C LEU A 188 5.69 22.65 -8.16
N ALA A 189 6.91 22.86 -8.65
CA ALA A 189 8.07 22.09 -8.21
C ALA A 189 8.36 22.30 -6.71
N PHE A 190 8.27 23.55 -6.23
CA PHE A 190 8.42 23.84 -4.81
C PHE A 190 7.33 23.18 -3.96
N TRP A 191 6.07 23.22 -4.39
CA TRP A 191 4.98 22.56 -3.68
C TRP A 191 5.18 21.04 -3.61
N ASN A 192 5.63 20.41 -4.70
CA ASN A 192 5.95 18.98 -4.70
C ASN A 192 7.01 18.65 -3.65
N LEU A 193 8.11 19.41 -3.62
CA LEU A 193 9.16 19.24 -2.60
C LEU A 193 8.62 19.35 -1.17
N VAL A 194 7.75 20.33 -0.91
CA VAL A 194 7.13 20.51 0.41
C VAL A 194 6.25 19.32 0.77
N THR A 195 5.39 18.86 -0.15
CA THR A 195 4.50 17.72 0.10
C THR A 195 5.27 16.41 0.28
N GLU A 196 6.35 16.20 -0.49
CA GLU A 196 7.21 15.02 -0.39
C GLU A 196 7.97 15.02 0.95
N ALA A 197 8.51 16.17 1.37
CA ALA A 197 9.17 16.31 2.67
C ALA A 197 8.23 16.05 3.85
N ILE A 198 7.00 16.59 3.78
CA ILE A 198 5.97 16.35 4.81
C ILE A 198 5.60 14.87 4.88
N ASP A 199 5.46 14.18 3.75
CA ASP A 199 5.12 12.75 3.71
C ASP A 199 6.25 11.87 4.26
N VAL A 200 7.52 12.21 3.97
CA VAL A 200 8.69 11.54 4.58
C VAL A 200 8.71 11.74 6.09
N LEU A 201 8.54 12.97 6.58
CA LEU A 201 8.46 13.25 8.02
C LEU A 201 7.30 12.51 8.70
N GLY A 202 6.13 12.49 8.05
CA GLY A 202 4.97 11.73 8.52
C GLY A 202 5.22 10.23 8.58
N THR A 203 5.91 9.68 7.60
CA THR A 203 6.27 8.25 7.57
C THR A 203 7.26 7.91 8.68
N ILE A 204 8.26 8.76 8.96
CA ILE A 204 9.17 8.60 10.10
C ILE A 204 8.40 8.68 11.43
N MET A 205 7.43 9.59 11.55
CA MET A 205 6.60 9.74 12.74
C MET A 205 5.81 8.45 13.05
N PHE A 206 5.36 7.71 12.04
CA PHE A 206 4.63 6.45 12.26
C PHE A 206 5.44 5.45 13.07
N ALA A 207 6.77 5.40 12.93
CA ALA A 207 7.61 4.50 13.74
C ALA A 207 7.46 4.69 15.26
N PHE A 208 6.95 5.84 15.71
CA PHE A 208 6.73 6.17 17.12
C PHE A 208 5.25 6.09 17.54
N ILE A 209 4.34 5.79 16.62
CA ILE A 209 2.90 5.63 16.90
C ILE A 209 2.55 4.15 16.75
N GLY A 210 2.34 3.49 17.89
CA GLY A 210 1.87 2.12 17.93
C GLY A 210 1.23 1.80 19.27
N CYS A 211 0.63 0.62 19.36
CA CYS A 211 0.15 0.05 20.60
C CYS A 211 1.32 -0.61 21.33
N GLN A 212 2.21 0.19 21.92
CA GLN A 212 3.20 -0.35 22.85
C GLN A 212 2.49 -0.71 24.16
N LYS A 213 2.38 -2.00 24.44
CA LYS A 213 2.50 -2.50 25.80
C LYS A 213 3.82 -3.27 25.84
N ASP A 214 4.64 -3.03 26.85
CA ASP A 214 5.71 -3.96 27.25
C ASP A 214 5.07 -5.20 27.90
N ASP A 215 4.14 -5.84 27.20
CA ASP A 215 3.40 -7.00 27.68
C ASP A 215 4.11 -8.31 27.33
N MET A 216 5.12 -8.30 26.46
CA MET A 216 5.87 -9.51 26.14
C MET A 216 6.73 -9.93 27.33
N HIS A 217 6.47 -11.11 27.88
CA HIS A 217 7.30 -11.72 28.90
C HIS A 217 8.68 -12.09 28.34
N GLY A 218 9.71 -11.72 29.08
CA GLY A 218 11.12 -11.93 28.72
C GLY A 218 11.98 -10.73 29.12
N SER A 219 13.28 -10.84 28.91
CA SER A 219 14.22 -9.75 29.20
C SER A 219 15.23 -9.60 28.07
N VAL A 220 15.67 -8.37 27.79
CA VAL A 220 16.76 -8.15 26.85
C VAL A 220 18.06 -8.68 27.46
N GLY A 221 18.70 -9.64 26.79
CA GLY A 221 20.01 -10.17 27.18
C GLY A 221 21.15 -9.20 26.87
N LEU A 222 22.35 -9.50 27.40
CA LEU A 222 23.56 -8.68 27.23
C LEU A 222 23.97 -8.50 25.75
N ASP A 223 23.64 -9.48 24.91
CA ASP A 223 23.91 -9.46 23.47
C ASP A 223 22.82 -8.75 22.64
N GLY A 224 21.83 -8.14 23.30
CA GLY A 224 20.68 -7.49 22.67
C GLY A 224 19.58 -8.45 22.20
N SER A 225 19.75 -9.77 22.38
CA SER A 225 18.72 -10.78 22.07
C SER A 225 17.62 -10.80 23.13
N TRP A 226 16.36 -11.01 22.72
CA TRP A 226 15.25 -11.21 23.66
C TRP A 226 15.32 -12.59 24.31
N LEU A 227 15.53 -12.65 25.62
CA LEU A 227 15.64 -13.88 26.39
C LEU A 227 14.24 -14.34 26.83
N LEU A 228 13.76 -15.43 26.21
CA LEU A 228 12.44 -16.00 26.49
C LEU A 228 12.46 -17.08 27.58
N ASN A 229 13.61 -17.70 27.79
CA ASN A 229 13.78 -18.72 28.82
C ASN A 229 13.99 -18.07 30.19
N SER A 230 13.18 -18.50 31.16
CA SER A 230 13.20 -18.06 32.54
C SER A 230 13.10 -19.27 33.46
N THR A 231 13.24 -19.07 34.78
CA THR A 231 13.12 -20.15 35.77
C THR A 231 11.76 -20.84 35.70
N CYS A 232 10.69 -20.10 35.40
CA CYS A 232 9.32 -20.60 35.37
C CYS A 232 9.00 -21.53 34.18
N ASN A 233 9.67 -21.40 33.03
CA ASN A 233 9.45 -22.25 31.86
C ASN A 233 10.57 -23.30 31.65
N SER A 234 11.51 -23.39 32.61
CA SER A 234 12.61 -24.36 32.59
C SER A 234 12.12 -25.82 32.51
N GLN A 235 10.95 -26.12 33.09
CA GLN A 235 10.35 -27.45 33.06
C GLN A 235 9.83 -27.86 31.67
N CYS A 236 9.60 -26.91 30.77
CA CYS A 236 9.03 -27.19 29.46
C CYS A 236 10.09 -27.50 28.38
N ALA A 237 11.37 -27.22 28.65
CA ALA A 237 12.49 -27.42 27.71
C ALA A 237 12.18 -26.91 26.28
N CYS A 238 11.77 -25.64 26.17
CA CYS A 238 11.29 -25.07 24.92
C CYS A 238 12.34 -25.13 23.80
N SER A 239 11.94 -25.66 22.64
CA SER A 239 12.81 -25.70 21.47
C SER A 239 13.14 -24.28 20.99
N PRO A 240 14.41 -23.99 20.66
CA PRO A 240 14.80 -22.69 20.11
C PRO A 240 14.18 -22.39 18.73
N THR A 241 13.61 -23.38 18.05
CA THR A 241 12.96 -23.24 16.73
C THR A 241 11.44 -23.23 16.77
N ILE A 242 10.83 -23.10 17.96
CA ILE A 242 9.38 -23.11 18.08
C ILE A 242 8.76 -21.90 17.33
N PRO A 243 7.70 -22.09 16.53
CA PRO A 243 7.06 -20.98 15.82
C PRO A 243 6.39 -20.00 16.79
N TYR A 244 6.28 -18.75 16.37
CA TYR A 244 5.56 -17.73 17.13
C TYR A 244 4.07 -18.04 17.15
N THR A 245 3.56 -18.39 18.33
CA THR A 245 2.14 -18.69 18.58
C THR A 245 1.73 -18.03 19.90
N PRO A 246 1.49 -16.71 19.91
CA PRO A 246 1.38 -15.95 21.14
C PRO A 246 0.24 -16.46 22.02
N VAL A 247 0.43 -16.38 23.33
CA VAL A 247 -0.61 -16.63 24.33
C VAL A 247 -0.68 -15.46 25.29
N CYS A 248 -1.88 -15.14 25.75
CA CYS A 248 -2.13 -14.08 26.72
C CYS A 248 -2.57 -14.68 28.06
N SER A 249 -2.03 -14.14 29.16
CA SER A 249 -2.51 -14.42 30.51
C SER A 249 -4.00 -14.09 30.66
N GLU A 250 -4.73 -14.83 31.49
CA GLU A 250 -6.17 -14.63 31.73
C GLU A 250 -6.51 -13.21 32.23
N ASP A 251 -5.59 -12.57 32.97
CA ASP A 251 -5.72 -11.20 33.45
C ASP A 251 -5.46 -10.13 32.37
N GLY A 252 -5.04 -10.52 31.16
CA GLY A 252 -4.74 -9.61 30.06
C GLY A 252 -3.48 -8.76 30.25
N SER A 253 -2.65 -9.08 31.25
CA SER A 253 -1.50 -8.25 31.63
C SER A 253 -0.24 -8.58 30.85
N GLN A 254 0.02 -9.86 30.59
CA GLN A 254 1.25 -10.35 29.95
C GLN A 254 0.96 -11.32 28.82
N MET A 255 1.70 -11.15 27.72
CA MET A 255 1.74 -12.05 26.58
C MET A 255 3.06 -12.81 26.53
N TYR A 256 3.02 -14.04 26.02
CA TYR A 256 4.17 -14.92 25.90
C TYR A 256 4.30 -15.38 24.45
N PHE A 257 5.53 -15.60 23.99
CA PHE A 257 5.82 -16.00 22.60
C PHE A 257 5.13 -17.31 22.18
N SER A 258 4.95 -18.22 23.13
CA SER A 258 4.24 -19.49 22.95
C SER A 258 3.73 -20.02 24.29
N ALA A 259 2.83 -21.01 24.27
CA ALA A 259 2.40 -21.73 25.46
C ALA A 259 3.56 -22.37 26.24
N CYS A 260 4.60 -22.87 25.55
CA CYS A 260 5.79 -23.41 26.20
C CYS A 260 6.54 -22.33 27.00
N HIS A 261 6.75 -21.18 26.39
CA HIS A 261 7.41 -20.04 27.03
C HIS A 261 6.58 -19.44 28.19
N ALA A 262 5.27 -19.68 28.22
CA ALA A 262 4.40 -19.39 29.38
C ALA A 262 4.46 -20.46 30.49
N GLY A 263 5.20 -21.56 30.28
CA GLY A 263 5.33 -22.65 31.24
C GLY A 263 4.11 -23.57 31.32
N CYS A 264 3.25 -23.58 30.30
CA CYS A 264 2.01 -24.36 30.31
C CYS A 264 2.27 -25.85 30.04
N LEU A 265 1.76 -26.71 30.91
CA LEU A 265 1.87 -28.18 30.78
C LEU A 265 0.62 -28.83 30.17
N GLU A 266 -0.53 -28.16 30.29
CA GLU A 266 -1.82 -28.70 29.86
C GLU A 266 -2.50 -27.78 28.86
N SER A 267 -3.26 -28.37 27.94
CA SER A 267 -4.13 -27.63 27.03
C SER A 267 -5.52 -28.26 27.03
N GLY A 268 -6.54 -27.43 27.14
CA GLY A 268 -7.94 -27.85 27.17
C GLY A 268 -8.83 -26.92 26.36
N TYR A 269 -10.14 -27.12 26.48
CA TYR A 269 -11.15 -26.26 25.87
C TYR A 269 -12.15 -25.85 26.96
N ILE A 270 -12.35 -24.55 27.11
CA ILE A 270 -13.40 -23.97 27.98
C ILE A 270 -14.37 -23.22 27.07
N ASN A 271 -15.65 -23.59 27.12
CA ASN A 271 -16.72 -22.97 26.31
C ASN A 271 -16.41 -22.94 24.79
N GLY A 272 -15.73 -23.97 24.27
CA GLY A 272 -15.34 -24.07 22.85
C GLY A 272 -14.05 -23.33 22.49
N SER A 273 -13.53 -22.46 23.37
CA SER A 273 -12.25 -21.77 23.19
C SER A 273 -11.10 -22.62 23.75
N LYS A 274 -10.02 -22.73 22.98
CA LYS A 274 -8.80 -23.39 23.44
C LYS A 274 -8.18 -22.57 24.58
N VAL A 275 -7.77 -23.23 25.66
CA VAL A 275 -7.07 -22.62 26.79
C VAL A 275 -5.85 -23.45 27.15
N PHE A 276 -4.84 -22.81 27.71
CA PHE A 276 -3.67 -23.45 28.28
C PHE A 276 -3.74 -23.31 29.80
N GLN A 277 -3.43 -24.40 30.50
CA GLN A 277 -3.54 -24.51 31.94
C GLN A 277 -2.22 -24.98 32.54
N ASN A 278 -2.09 -24.79 33.85
CA ASN A 278 -0.88 -25.13 34.59
C ASN A 278 0.34 -24.41 34.01
N CYS A 279 0.19 -23.11 33.77
CA CYS A 279 1.21 -22.23 33.22
C CYS A 279 2.03 -21.57 34.35
N SER A 280 3.23 -22.09 34.60
CA SER A 280 4.09 -21.64 35.72
C SER A 280 4.59 -20.20 35.61
N CYS A 281 4.67 -19.62 34.40
CA CYS A 281 5.08 -18.22 34.22
C CYS A 281 3.91 -17.23 34.31
N VAL A 282 2.67 -17.72 34.33
CA VAL A 282 1.47 -16.89 34.35
C VAL A 282 1.05 -16.64 35.79
N PRO A 283 1.04 -15.38 36.27
CA PRO A 283 0.65 -15.09 37.64
C PRO A 283 -0.85 -15.37 37.88
N GLY A 284 -1.20 -15.84 39.08
CA GLY A 284 -2.59 -16.07 39.48
C GLY A 284 -3.11 -17.47 39.13
N SER A 285 -4.12 -17.55 38.27
CA SER A 285 -4.82 -18.80 37.93
C SER A 285 -3.98 -19.80 37.12
N GLY A 286 -2.84 -19.36 36.58
CA GLY A 286 -1.99 -20.19 35.71
C GLY A 286 -2.67 -20.56 34.40
N VAL A 287 -3.61 -19.73 33.93
CA VAL A 287 -4.39 -19.94 32.70
C VAL A 287 -3.98 -18.92 31.65
N ALA A 288 -3.76 -19.39 30.43
CA ALA A 288 -3.49 -18.55 29.27
C ALA A 288 -4.43 -18.88 28.10
N THR A 289 -4.76 -17.86 27.32
CA THR A 289 -5.60 -17.96 26.12
C THR A 289 -4.75 -17.76 24.86
N PRO A 290 -5.10 -18.39 23.72
CA PRO A 290 -4.39 -18.19 22.47
C PRO A 290 -4.60 -16.78 21.92
N GLY A 291 -3.55 -16.22 21.33
CA GLY A 291 -3.56 -14.90 20.72
C GLY A 291 -2.84 -13.83 21.57
N PRO A 292 -2.65 -12.63 21.01
CA PRO A 292 -2.09 -11.49 21.72
C PRO A 292 -3.08 -10.96 22.78
N CYS A 293 -2.57 -10.31 23.83
CA CYS A 293 -3.43 -9.68 24.83
C CYS A 293 -4.24 -8.53 24.24
N PRO A 294 -5.49 -8.31 24.71
CA PRO A 294 -6.27 -7.16 24.32
C PRO A 294 -5.59 -5.87 24.80
N VAL A 295 -5.45 -4.91 23.88
CA VAL A 295 -4.90 -3.59 24.18
C VAL A 295 -5.94 -2.56 23.81
N ASP A 296 -6.30 -1.70 24.76
CA ASP A 296 -7.07 -0.51 24.41
C ASP A 296 -6.14 0.48 23.71
N CYS A 297 -6.30 0.54 22.40
CA CYS A 297 -5.44 1.34 21.52
C CYS A 297 -6.26 2.15 20.51
N ALA A 298 -7.54 2.36 20.81
CA ALA A 298 -8.44 3.08 19.91
C ALA A 298 -7.91 4.49 19.61
N THR A 299 -7.45 5.21 20.64
CA THR A 299 -6.97 6.60 20.51
C THR A 299 -5.75 6.71 19.60
N GLN A 300 -4.70 5.92 19.83
CA GLN A 300 -3.48 5.92 19.02
C GLN A 300 -3.78 5.51 17.59
N PHE A 301 -4.66 4.53 17.42
CA PHE A 301 -5.10 4.08 16.10
C PHE A 301 -5.87 5.17 15.35
N TYR A 302 -6.78 5.91 16.00
CA TYR A 302 -7.49 7.03 15.37
C TYR A 302 -6.56 8.21 15.05
N ILE A 303 -5.58 8.50 15.91
CA ILE A 303 -4.54 9.50 15.62
C ILE A 303 -3.75 9.09 14.37
N PHE A 304 -3.33 7.82 14.30
CA PHE A 304 -2.66 7.28 13.12
C PHE A 304 -3.51 7.41 11.85
N LEU A 305 -4.81 7.06 11.91
CA LEU A 305 -5.71 7.19 10.77
C LEU A 305 -5.89 8.65 10.32
N ALA A 306 -6.01 9.59 11.25
CA ALA A 306 -6.13 11.01 10.95
C ALA A 306 -4.85 11.54 10.26
N LEU A 307 -3.69 11.21 10.80
CA LEU A 307 -2.40 11.58 10.23
C LEU A 307 -2.19 10.95 8.85
N LEU A 308 -2.45 9.65 8.71
CA LEU A 308 -2.42 8.94 7.43
C LEU A 308 -3.30 9.63 6.38
N SER A 309 -4.55 9.94 6.75
CA SER A 309 -5.51 10.60 5.86
C SER A 309 -5.00 11.97 5.39
N PHE A 310 -4.51 12.78 6.32
CA PHE A 310 -3.95 14.10 6.04
C PHE A 310 -2.70 14.02 5.13
N MET A 311 -1.77 13.12 5.44
CA MET A 311 -0.54 12.93 4.67
C MET A 311 -0.83 12.42 3.26
N LYS A 312 -1.72 11.42 3.11
CA LYS A 312 -2.13 10.91 1.79
C LYS A 312 -2.84 11.96 0.96
N PHE A 313 -3.68 12.78 1.58
CA PHE A 313 -4.28 13.94 0.91
C PHE A 313 -3.19 14.90 0.42
N LEU A 314 -2.31 15.39 1.31
CA LEU A 314 -1.26 16.35 0.95
C LEU A 314 -0.30 15.82 -0.12
N SER A 315 0.27 14.63 0.07
CA SER A 315 1.19 13.98 -0.89
C SER A 315 0.57 13.89 -2.29
N SER A 316 -0.73 13.54 -2.36
CA SER A 316 -1.41 13.40 -3.65
C SER A 316 -1.60 14.73 -4.40
N THR A 317 -1.59 15.88 -3.71
CA THR A 317 -1.71 17.19 -4.36
C THR A 317 -0.50 17.56 -5.21
N GLY A 318 0.69 17.02 -4.91
CA GLY A 318 1.91 17.23 -5.70
C GLY A 318 1.93 16.48 -7.04
N ARG A 319 1.13 15.40 -7.18
CA ARG A 319 1.11 14.56 -8.40
C ARG A 319 0.66 15.33 -9.65
N ALA A 320 -0.26 16.28 -9.47
CA ALA A 320 -0.68 17.17 -10.54
C ALA A 320 0.48 18.06 -11.03
N GLY A 321 1.30 18.55 -10.11
CA GLY A 321 2.51 19.33 -10.41
C GLY A 321 3.51 18.56 -11.25
N ASN A 322 3.84 17.33 -10.85
CA ASN A 322 4.80 16.47 -11.56
C ASN A 322 4.36 16.20 -13.01
N THR A 323 3.08 15.88 -13.20
CA THR A 323 2.49 15.63 -14.52
C THR A 323 2.53 16.88 -15.41
N ILE A 324 2.25 18.06 -14.84
CA ILE A 324 2.24 19.32 -15.59
C ILE A 324 3.65 19.76 -15.99
N ILE A 325 4.63 19.61 -15.10
CA ILE A 325 6.04 19.90 -15.38
C ILE A 325 6.51 19.04 -16.55
N GLN A 326 6.21 17.74 -16.52
CA GLN A 326 6.51 16.80 -17.60
C GLN A 326 5.87 17.21 -18.94
N TYR A 327 4.57 17.56 -18.95
CA TYR A 327 3.90 17.96 -20.19
C TYR A 327 4.40 19.30 -20.76
N ARG A 328 4.87 20.21 -19.90
CA ARG A 328 5.40 21.53 -20.31
C ARG A 328 6.85 21.46 -20.78
N SER A 329 7.63 20.50 -20.30
CA SER A 329 9.04 20.37 -20.67
C SER A 329 9.24 19.66 -22.00
N VAL A 330 8.22 18.98 -22.54
CA VAL A 330 8.34 18.11 -23.72
C VAL A 330 7.49 18.62 -24.90
N ALA A 331 7.99 18.44 -26.12
CA ALA A 331 7.28 18.80 -27.35
C ALA A 331 5.97 18.00 -27.50
N PRO A 332 4.91 18.55 -28.15
CA PRO A 332 3.63 17.87 -28.27
C PRO A 332 3.68 16.45 -28.86
N GLU A 333 4.60 16.21 -29.79
CA GLU A 333 4.85 14.93 -30.46
C GLU A 333 5.47 13.86 -29.54
N ASP A 334 6.15 14.26 -28.47
CA ASP A 334 6.91 13.38 -27.58
C ASP A 334 6.18 13.06 -26.26
N LYS A 335 5.03 13.69 -26.00
CA LYS A 335 4.32 13.61 -24.71
C LYS A 335 3.93 12.18 -24.31
N SER A 336 3.52 11.36 -25.27
CA SER A 336 3.19 9.95 -24.99
C SER A 336 4.43 9.15 -24.60
N VAL A 337 5.54 9.36 -25.33
CA VAL A 337 6.81 8.69 -25.07
C VAL A 337 7.41 9.16 -23.74
N SER A 338 7.25 10.42 -23.36
CA SER A 338 7.74 10.91 -22.07
C SER A 338 7.00 10.31 -20.87
N ILE A 339 5.69 10.08 -20.97
CA ILE A 339 4.91 9.37 -19.94
C ILE A 339 5.42 7.95 -19.79
N ALA A 340 5.56 7.23 -20.91
CA ALA A 340 6.08 5.86 -20.91
C ALA A 340 7.51 5.80 -20.34
N PHE A 341 8.36 6.77 -20.69
CA PHE A 341 9.72 6.87 -20.17
C PHE A 341 9.76 7.06 -18.65
N THR A 342 8.94 7.95 -18.11
CA THR A 342 8.85 8.17 -16.66
C THR A 342 8.31 6.93 -15.95
N GLU A 343 7.31 6.25 -16.51
CA GLU A 343 6.77 5.00 -15.95
C GLU A 343 7.80 3.87 -15.95
N ILE A 344 8.53 3.67 -17.06
CA ILE A 344 9.62 2.68 -17.14
C ILE A 344 10.69 2.97 -16.08
N SER A 345 11.06 4.24 -15.91
CA SER A 345 12.03 4.64 -14.89
C SER A 345 11.54 4.30 -13.48
N LEU A 346 10.26 4.55 -13.21
CA LEU A 346 9.62 4.24 -11.95
C LEU A 346 9.60 2.73 -11.69
N CYS A 347 9.13 1.93 -12.66
CA CYS A 347 9.08 0.47 -12.52
C CYS A 347 10.47 -0.16 -12.35
N ALA A 348 11.50 0.36 -13.04
CA ALA A 348 12.84 -0.20 -13.00
C ALA A 348 13.54 -0.01 -11.65
N ILE A 349 13.26 1.09 -10.93
CA ILE A 349 13.97 1.45 -9.70
C ILE A 349 13.11 1.19 -8.46
N THR A 350 11.81 1.50 -8.49
CA THR A 350 10.93 1.51 -7.29
C THR A 350 10.73 0.13 -6.67
N PHE A 351 10.85 -0.94 -7.46
CA PHE A 351 10.59 -2.32 -7.03
C PHE A 351 11.87 -3.15 -6.83
N ILE A 352 13.04 -2.50 -6.81
CA ILE A 352 14.29 -3.17 -6.43
C ILE A 352 14.18 -3.54 -4.94
N PRO A 353 14.36 -4.83 -4.57
CA PRO A 353 14.20 -5.31 -3.19
C PRO A 353 15.08 -4.62 -2.16
#